data_AF-A0A4R0ZRM5-F1
#
_entry.id   AF-A0A4R0ZRM5-F1
#
_cell.length_a   1.000
_cell.length_b   1.000
_cell.length_c   1.000
_cell.angle_alpha   90.00
_cell.angle_beta   90.00
_cell.angle_gamma   90.00
#
_symmetry.space_group_name_H-M   'P 1'
#
loop_
_entity.id
_entity.type
_entity.pdbx_description
1 polymer ?
#
loop_
_entity_poly.entity_id
_entity_poly.type
_entity_poly.pdbx_seq_one_letter_code
_entity_poly.pdbx_strand_id
1 'polypeptide(L)'
;MTQRERFNHLYESGKRSTRQAIILFALITGISVTLMMIGERRLAEFIWFLLVFPSVGLVKIGARTNTLLRFNQSAEYKRLVRLEWWTAFGLIGAYVVLILTLLLNPELISVTVVATGMYGIGIIASSRLDHRLGKVDPEHVTHKMYARGKVGYFNS
;
A
#
# COMPACT_ATOMS: atom_id res chain seq x y z
N MET A 1 11.30 -14.26 18.17
CA MET A 1 9.84 -14.05 18.10
C MET A 1 9.30 -15.12 17.17
N THR A 2 8.35 -15.94 17.63
CA THR A 2 7.86 -17.08 16.84
C THR A 2 7.07 -16.62 15.62
N GLN A 3 6.92 -17.48 14.61
CA GLN A 3 6.12 -17.18 13.42
C GLN A 3 4.67 -16.76 13.76
N ARG A 4 4.09 -17.37 14.81
CA ARG A 4 2.73 -17.05 15.30
C ARG A 4 2.64 -15.65 15.90
N GLU A 5 3.61 -15.25 16.70
CA GLU A 5 3.70 -13.90 17.26
C GLU A 5 3.88 -12.85 16.17
N ARG A 6 4.78 -13.11 15.20
CA ARG A 6 5.01 -12.23 14.05
C ARG A 6 3.73 -12.05 13.24
N PHE A 7 3.00 -13.13 12.99
CA PHE A 7 1.73 -13.07 12.28
C PHE A 7 0.70 -12.22 13.03
N ASN A 8 0.57 -12.39 14.36
CA ASN A 8 -0.35 -11.58 15.16
C ASN A 8 0.00 -10.09 15.12
N HIS A 9 1.28 -9.74 15.25
CA HIS A 9 1.74 -8.35 15.14
C HIS A 9 1.46 -7.75 13.76
N LEU A 10 1.74 -8.49 12.70
CA LEU A 10 1.45 -8.05 11.34
C LEU A 10 -0.06 -7.89 11.12
N TYR A 11 -0.86 -8.80 11.68
CA TYR A 11 -2.31 -8.76 11.58
C TYR A 11 -2.91 -7.54 12.28
N GLU A 12 -2.50 -7.26 13.51
CA GLU A 12 -2.96 -6.10 14.27
C GLU A 12 -2.50 -4.78 13.65
N SER A 13 -1.26 -4.75 13.16
CA SER A 13 -0.73 -3.62 12.40
C SER A 13 -1.58 -3.36 11.14
N GLY A 14 -1.87 -4.40 10.37
CA GLY A 14 -2.70 -4.32 9.17
C GLY A 14 -4.15 -3.92 9.45
N LYS A 15 -4.74 -4.36 10.57
CA LYS A 15 -6.08 -3.92 10.99
C LYS A 15 -6.10 -2.43 11.32
N ARG A 16 -5.10 -1.94 12.07
CA ARG A 16 -4.96 -0.51 12.42
C ARG A 16 -4.73 0.34 11.18
N SER A 17 -3.82 -0.06 10.29
CA SER A 17 -3.54 0.68 9.06
C SER A 17 -4.74 0.68 8.11
N THR A 18 -5.52 -0.40 8.06
CA THR A 18 -6.75 -0.44 7.27
C THR A 18 -7.80 0.52 7.82
N ARG A 19 -7.98 0.58 9.15
CA ARG A 19 -8.87 1.58 9.77
C ARG A 19 -8.42 3.00 9.45
N GLN A 20 -7.13 3.30 9.56
CA GLN A 20 -6.58 4.62 9.21
C GLN A 20 -6.79 4.95 7.72
N ALA A 21 -6.58 3.98 6.83
CA ALA A 21 -6.82 4.13 5.40
C ALA A 21 -8.29 4.39 5.07
N ILE A 22 -9.24 3.72 5.75
CA ILE A 22 -10.68 3.97 5.60
C ILE A 22 -11.03 5.39 6.05
N ILE A 23 -10.50 5.84 7.18
CA ILE A 23 -10.72 7.20 7.67
C ILE A 23 -10.19 8.23 6.67
N LEU A 24 -8.96 8.04 6.17
CA LEU A 24 -8.38 8.93 5.16
C LEU A 24 -9.17 8.93 3.86
N PHE A 25 -9.61 7.75 3.40
CA PHE A 25 -10.45 7.63 2.22
C PHE A 25 -11.76 8.41 2.38
N ALA A 26 -12.42 8.27 3.54
CA ALA A 26 -13.66 8.98 3.84
C ALA A 26 -13.44 10.50 3.89
N LEU A 27 -12.34 10.96 4.50
CA LEU A 27 -11.99 12.38 4.56
C LEU A 27 -11.71 12.96 3.17
N ILE A 28 -10.86 12.32 2.37
CA ILE A 28 -10.51 12.80 1.03
C ILE A 28 -11.74 12.79 0.11
N THR A 29 -12.56 11.75 0.19
CA THR A 29 -13.81 11.66 -0.57
C THR A 29 -14.80 12.74 -0.14
N GLY A 30 -14.96 12.96 1.17
CA GLY A 30 -15.81 14.03 1.71
C GLY A 30 -15.40 15.41 1.20
N ILE A 31 -14.11 15.75 1.28
CA ILE A 31 -13.57 17.00 0.74
C ILE A 31 -13.86 17.12 -0.76
N SER A 32 -13.61 16.06 -1.52
CA SER A 32 -13.83 16.06 -2.97
C SER A 32 -15.31 16.27 -3.33
N VAL A 33 -16.22 15.64 -2.59
CA VAL A 33 -17.67 15.82 -2.77
C VAL A 33 -18.10 17.25 -2.43
N THR A 34 -17.60 17.83 -1.33
CA THR A 34 -17.89 19.23 -0.98
C THR A 34 -17.40 20.19 -2.07
N LEU A 35 -16.20 19.95 -2.62
CA LEU A 35 -15.66 20.74 -3.74
C LEU A 35 -16.51 20.61 -5.00
N MET A 36 -17.00 19.41 -5.31
CA MET A 36 -17.95 19.24 -6.41
C MET A 36 -19.24 20.04 -6.22
N MET A 37 -19.78 20.11 -5.00
CA MET A 37 -21.01 20.85 -4.70
C MET A 37 -20.87 22.36 -4.88
N ILE A 38 -19.68 22.92 -4.65
CA ILE A 38 -19.40 24.36 -4.84
C ILE A 38 -18.92 24.71 -6.26
N GLY A 39 -18.95 23.75 -7.19
CA GLY A 39 -18.57 23.96 -8.60
C GLY A 39 -17.08 23.72 -8.92
N GLU A 40 -16.26 23.38 -7.92
CA GLU A 40 -14.81 23.16 -8.05
C GLU A 40 -14.47 21.75 -8.55
N ARG A 41 -15.08 21.34 -9.67
CA ARG A 41 -15.01 19.96 -10.18
C ARG A 41 -13.59 19.50 -10.50
N ARG A 42 -12.77 20.34 -11.14
CA ARG A 42 -11.37 20.00 -11.48
C ARG A 42 -10.54 19.80 -10.22
N LEU A 43 -10.66 20.70 -9.24
CA LEU A 43 -9.93 20.60 -7.98
C LEU A 43 -10.33 19.35 -7.20
N ALA A 44 -11.62 19.00 -7.18
CA ALA A 44 -12.13 17.78 -6.59
C ALA A 44 -11.50 16.52 -7.23
N GLU A 45 -11.45 16.46 -8.56
CA GLU A 45 -10.83 15.35 -9.29
C GLU A 45 -9.33 15.25 -8.99
N PHE A 46 -8.61 16.38 -8.98
CA PHE A 46 -7.18 16.42 -8.60
C PHE A 46 -6.97 15.87 -7.18
N ILE A 47 -7.72 16.36 -6.20
CA ILE A 47 -7.60 15.93 -4.81
C ILE A 47 -7.90 14.45 -4.66
N TRP A 48 -8.97 13.97 -5.30
CA TRP A 48 -9.36 12.57 -5.19
C TRP A 48 -8.31 11.64 -5.80
N PHE A 49 -7.91 11.86 -7.06
CA PHE A 49 -6.98 10.97 -7.76
C PHE A 49 -5.54 11.07 -7.24
N LEU A 50 -5.08 12.26 -6.84
CA LEU A 50 -3.72 12.45 -6.32
C LEU A 50 -3.58 12.06 -4.85
N LEU A 51 -4.62 12.13 -4.04
CA LEU A 51 -4.47 11.86 -2.60
C LEU A 51 -4.96 10.48 -2.19
N VAL A 52 -6.03 9.95 -2.77
CA VAL A 52 -6.61 8.68 -2.30
C VAL A 52 -5.59 7.54 -2.39
N PHE A 53 -5.04 7.30 -3.58
CA PHE A 53 -4.16 6.17 -3.81
C PHE A 53 -2.81 6.31 -3.07
N PRO A 54 -2.10 7.45 -3.15
CA PRO A 54 -0.85 7.65 -2.41
C PRO A 54 -1.02 7.58 -0.90
N SER A 55 -2.05 8.23 -0.35
CA SER A 55 -2.24 8.26 1.11
C SER A 55 -2.55 6.88 1.66
N VAL A 56 -3.45 6.12 1.01
CA VAL A 56 -3.76 4.75 1.41
C VAL A 56 -2.54 3.85 1.25
N GLY A 57 -1.80 3.99 0.15
CA GLY A 57 -0.57 3.25 -0.11
C GLY A 57 0.49 3.47 0.98
N LEU A 58 0.77 4.74 1.31
CA LEU A 58 1.75 5.14 2.32
C LEU A 58 1.42 4.62 3.72
N VAL A 59 0.14 4.69 4.11
CA VAL A 59 -0.30 4.18 5.42
C VAL A 59 -0.09 2.67 5.52
N LYS A 60 -0.47 1.92 4.47
CA LYS A 60 -0.33 0.46 4.48
C LYS A 60 1.13 0.01 4.40
N ILE A 61 1.90 0.56 3.48
CA ILE A 61 3.32 0.23 3.31
C ILE A 61 4.13 0.64 4.54
N GLY A 62 3.78 1.76 5.20
CA GLY A 62 4.45 2.27 6.39
C GLY A 62 4.21 1.41 7.61
N ALA A 63 2.95 1.06 7.86
CA ALA A 63 2.60 0.15 8.93
C ALA A 63 3.31 -1.21 8.77
N ARG A 64 3.32 -1.76 7.54
CA ARG A 64 4.00 -3.03 7.25
C ARG A 64 5.51 -2.92 7.44
N THR A 65 6.16 -1.92 6.84
CA THR A 65 7.63 -1.72 6.93
C THR A 65 8.07 -1.61 8.38
N ASN A 66 7.40 -0.76 9.17
CA ASN A 66 7.71 -0.58 10.60
C ASN A 66 7.51 -1.86 11.42
N THR A 67 6.59 -2.72 11.00
CA THR A 67 6.33 -4.01 11.65
C THR A 67 7.39 -5.04 11.29
N LEU A 68 7.70 -5.17 9.99
CA LEU A 68 8.71 -6.11 9.49
C LEU A 68 10.10 -5.80 10.06
N LEU A 69 10.48 -4.52 10.16
CA LEU A 69 11.77 -4.10 10.75
C LEU A 69 11.96 -4.52 12.21
N ARG A 70 10.88 -4.90 12.92
CA ARG A 70 10.95 -5.41 14.30
C ARG A 70 11.15 -6.92 14.38
N PHE A 71 10.82 -7.67 13.32
CA PHE A 71 10.85 -9.14 13.34
C PHE A 71 12.26 -9.71 13.26
N ASN A 72 13.14 -9.09 12.47
CA ASN A 72 14.48 -9.58 12.26
C ASN A 72 15.48 -8.41 12.18
N GLN A 73 16.54 -8.50 12.97
CA GLN A 73 17.55 -7.44 13.11
C GLN A 73 18.70 -7.55 12.11
N SER A 74 18.79 -8.67 11.36
CA SER A 74 19.86 -8.90 10.38
C SER A 74 19.91 -7.78 9.32
N ALA A 75 21.13 -7.41 8.94
CA ALA A 75 21.36 -6.33 7.98
C ALA A 75 20.74 -6.66 6.61
N GLU A 76 20.82 -7.92 6.19
CA GLU A 76 20.24 -8.39 4.92
C GLU A 76 18.72 -8.26 4.89
N TYR A 77 18.03 -8.72 5.95
CA TYR A 77 16.58 -8.60 6.05
C TYR A 77 16.13 -7.13 6.06
N LYS A 78 16.79 -6.28 6.87
CA LYS A 78 16.49 -4.84 6.92
C LYS A 78 16.70 -4.18 5.56
N ARG A 79 17.74 -4.56 4.82
CA ARG A 79 18.00 -4.02 3.48
C ARG A 79 16.88 -4.38 2.51
N LEU A 80 16.39 -5.62 2.54
CA LEU A 80 15.26 -6.06 1.70
C LEU A 80 13.96 -5.33 2.06
N VAL A 81 13.66 -5.17 3.35
CA VAL A 81 12.47 -4.42 3.81
C VAL A 81 12.56 -2.94 3.41
N ARG A 82 13.74 -2.31 3.51
CA ARG A 82 13.93 -0.94 3.02
C ARG A 82 13.82 -0.84 1.50
N LEU A 83 14.27 -1.85 0.76
CA LEU A 83 14.12 -1.90 -0.69
C LEU A 83 12.65 -2.01 -1.11
N GLU A 84 11.84 -2.76 -0.36
CA GLU A 84 10.38 -2.76 -0.54
C GLU A 84 9.78 -1.37 -0.36
N TRP A 85 10.15 -0.68 0.73
CA TRP A 85 9.73 0.70 0.97
C TRP A 85 10.10 1.64 -0.18
N TRP A 86 11.36 1.63 -0.63
CA TRP A 86 11.81 2.48 -1.74
C TRP A 86 11.11 2.14 -3.06
N THR A 87 10.87 0.86 -3.34
CA THR A 87 10.15 0.43 -4.54
C THR A 87 8.71 0.94 -4.51
N ALA A 88 8.04 0.86 -3.35
CA ALA A 88 6.70 1.39 -3.19
C ALA A 88 6.65 2.92 -3.34
N PHE A 89 7.62 3.64 -2.78
CA PHE A 89 7.75 5.09 -2.98
C PHE A 89 7.94 5.46 -4.46
N GLY A 90 8.80 4.72 -5.18
CA GLY A 90 8.99 4.90 -6.60
C GLY A 90 7.70 4.70 -7.40
N LEU A 91 6.93 3.66 -7.08
CA LEU A 91 5.63 3.40 -7.73
C LEU A 91 4.60 4.49 -7.42
N ILE A 92 4.54 4.98 -6.18
CA ILE A 92 3.67 6.09 -5.80
C ILE A 92 4.06 7.38 -6.53
N GLY A 93 5.36 7.68 -6.61
CA GLY A 93 5.86 8.84 -7.36
C GLY A 93 5.52 8.75 -8.86
N ALA A 94 5.75 7.59 -9.47
CA ALA A 94 5.38 7.35 -10.87
C ALA A 94 3.87 7.50 -11.10
N TYR A 95 3.05 7.00 -10.17
CA TYR A 95 1.60 7.20 -10.19
C TYR A 95 1.24 8.69 -10.17
N VAL A 96 1.80 9.47 -9.24
CA VAL A 96 1.51 10.91 -9.13
C VAL A 96 1.85 11.65 -10.43
N VAL A 97 3.04 11.43 -10.98
CA VAL A 97 3.48 12.08 -12.23
C VAL A 97 2.54 11.72 -13.39
N LEU A 98 2.16 10.45 -13.49
CA LEU A 98 1.29 10.00 -14.57
C LEU A 98 -0.13 10.55 -14.44
N ILE A 99 -0.70 10.56 -13.22
CA ILE A 99 -2.03 11.14 -12.98
C ILE A 99 -2.03 12.64 -13.28
N LEU A 100 -0.99 13.38 -12.87
CA LEU A 100 -0.84 14.78 -13.25
C LEU A 100 -0.85 14.95 -14.77
N THR A 101 -0.10 14.11 -15.49
CA THR A 101 -0.04 14.16 -16.95
C THR A 101 -1.40 13.91 -17.60
N LEU A 102 -2.16 12.92 -17.12
CA LEU A 102 -3.49 12.58 -17.63
C LEU A 102 -4.56 13.61 -17.27
N LEU A 103 -4.53 14.17 -16.07
CA LEU A 103 -5.47 15.23 -15.67
C LEU A 103 -5.22 16.53 -16.45
N LEU A 104 -3.99 16.77 -16.88
CA LEU A 104 -3.64 17.89 -17.76
C LEU A 104 -3.94 17.60 -19.24
N ASN A 105 -4.00 16.32 -19.64
CA ASN A 105 -4.21 15.88 -21.03
C ASN A 105 -5.25 14.74 -21.09
N PRO A 106 -6.55 15.06 -20.97
CA PRO A 106 -7.61 14.07 -20.76
C PRO A 106 -7.89 13.14 -21.96
N GLU A 107 -7.30 13.41 -23.12
CA GLU A 107 -7.51 12.63 -24.36
C GLU A 107 -6.68 11.34 -24.43
N LEU A 108 -5.69 11.16 -23.55
CA LEU A 108 -4.69 10.09 -23.69
C LEU A 108 -5.19 8.69 -23.30
N ILE A 109 -5.84 8.56 -22.13
CA ILE A 109 -6.30 7.28 -21.56
C ILE A 109 -7.12 7.57 -20.30
N SER A 110 -8.05 6.67 -19.95
CA SER A 110 -8.78 6.74 -18.68
C SER A 110 -7.84 6.62 -17.48
N VAL A 111 -7.85 7.62 -16.61
CA VAL A 111 -7.14 7.69 -15.31
C VAL A 111 -7.35 6.41 -14.48
N THR A 112 -8.57 5.86 -14.51
CA THR A 112 -8.93 4.63 -13.81
C THR A 112 -8.14 3.43 -14.30
N VAL A 113 -7.94 3.29 -15.62
CA VAL A 113 -7.20 2.16 -16.21
C VAL A 113 -5.75 2.17 -15.73
N VAL A 114 -5.12 3.34 -15.66
CA VAL A 114 -3.73 3.41 -15.21
C VAL A 114 -3.59 3.20 -13.71
N ALA A 115 -4.55 3.69 -12.91
CA ALA A 115 -4.59 3.40 -11.48
C ALA A 115 -4.68 1.88 -11.22
N THR A 116 -5.52 1.16 -11.97
CA THR A 116 -5.64 -0.30 -11.85
C THR A 116 -4.36 -1.03 -12.32
N GLY A 117 -3.74 -0.60 -13.42
CA GLY A 117 -2.48 -1.18 -13.91
C GLY A 117 -1.32 -1.03 -12.93
N MET A 118 -1.16 0.17 -12.36
CA MET A 118 -0.13 0.45 -11.35
C MET A 118 -0.33 -0.36 -10.07
N TYR A 119 -1.59 -0.57 -9.67
CA TYR A 119 -1.91 -1.46 -8.55
C TYR A 119 -1.42 -2.89 -8.80
N GLY A 120 -1.64 -3.43 -10.01
CA GLY A 120 -1.16 -4.76 -10.40
C GLY A 120 0.36 -4.89 -10.34
N ILE A 121 1.11 -3.88 -10.81
CA ILE A 121 2.57 -3.84 -10.72
C ILE A 121 3.03 -3.90 -9.25
N GLY A 122 2.35 -3.15 -8.37
CA GLY A 122 2.62 -3.17 -6.93
C GLY A 122 2.45 -4.55 -6.30
N ILE A 123 1.42 -5.31 -6.68
CA ILE A 123 1.20 -6.68 -6.19
C ILE A 123 2.36 -7.60 -6.61
N ILE A 124 2.79 -7.52 -7.87
CA ILE A 124 3.88 -8.36 -8.40
C ILE A 124 5.20 -8.04 -7.70
N ALA A 125 5.51 -6.75 -7.54
CA ALA A 125 6.71 -6.30 -6.84
C ALA A 125 6.73 -6.80 -5.39
N SER A 126 5.61 -6.64 -4.67
CA SER A 126 5.44 -7.12 -3.30
C SER A 126 5.61 -8.64 -3.19
N SER A 127 4.99 -9.42 -4.09
CA SER A 127 5.12 -10.88 -4.07
C SER A 127 6.54 -11.37 -4.34
N ARG A 128 7.32 -10.68 -5.19
CA ARG A 128 8.72 -11.02 -5.42
C ARG A 128 9.59 -10.73 -4.20
N LEU A 129 9.29 -9.66 -3.47
CA LEU A 129 10.01 -9.27 -2.25
C LEU A 129 9.70 -10.21 -1.09
N ASP A 130 8.44 -10.61 -0.90
CA ASP A 130 8.05 -11.65 0.06
C ASP A 130 8.80 -12.96 -0.17
N HIS A 131 8.97 -13.36 -1.43
CA HIS A 131 9.72 -14.58 -1.76
C HIS A 131 11.19 -14.48 -1.39
N ARG A 132 11.82 -13.30 -1.54
CA ARG A 132 13.20 -13.08 -1.12
C ARG A 132 13.32 -13.03 0.40
N LEU A 133 12.39 -12.37 1.08
CA LEU A 133 12.36 -12.30 2.55
C LEU A 133 12.19 -13.69 3.18
N GLY A 134 11.35 -14.56 2.61
CA GLY A 134 11.19 -15.94 3.07
C GLY A 134 12.43 -16.83 2.88
N LYS A 135 13.35 -16.48 1.96
CA LYS A 135 14.63 -17.19 1.82
C LYS A 135 15.66 -16.77 2.86
N VAL A 136 15.61 -15.51 3.30
CA VAL A 136 16.52 -14.96 4.31
C VAL A 136 16.04 -15.28 5.73
N ASP A 137 14.72 -15.36 5.92
CA ASP A 137 14.10 -15.64 7.20
C ASP A 137 12.98 -16.68 7.04
N PRO A 138 13.20 -17.94 7.46
CA PRO A 138 12.19 -18.99 7.34
C PRO A 138 10.96 -18.74 8.23
N GLU A 139 11.06 -17.88 9.26
CA GLU A 139 9.93 -17.46 10.08
C GLU A 139 9.22 -16.20 9.51
N HIS A 140 9.58 -15.76 8.31
CA HIS A 140 8.93 -14.62 7.66
C HIS A 140 7.46 -14.91 7.35
N VAL A 141 6.60 -13.91 7.61
CA VAL A 141 5.16 -13.99 7.34
C VAL A 141 4.86 -13.23 6.05
N THR A 142 4.48 -13.97 5.03
CA THR A 142 4.18 -13.40 3.71
C THR A 142 2.83 -12.65 3.70
N HIS A 143 2.68 -11.73 2.76
CA HIS A 143 1.43 -11.03 2.52
C HIS A 143 0.28 -11.98 2.14
N LYS A 144 0.58 -13.11 1.49
CA LYS A 144 -0.41 -14.15 1.18
C LYS A 144 -0.94 -14.84 2.44
N MET A 145 -0.06 -15.12 3.41
CA MET A 145 -0.46 -15.68 4.71
C MET A 145 -1.34 -14.70 5.47
N TYR A 146 -0.97 -13.41 5.47
CA TYR A 146 -1.79 -12.35 6.05
C TYR A 146 -3.18 -12.24 5.39
N ALA A 147 -3.26 -12.31 4.06
CA ALA A 147 -4.51 -12.21 3.30
C ALA A 147 -5.51 -13.35 3.60
N ARG A 148 -5.03 -14.53 4.01
CA ARG A 148 -5.88 -15.66 4.43
C ARG A 148 -6.49 -15.49 5.83
N GLY A 149 -6.03 -14.49 6.59
CA GLY A 149 -6.53 -14.21 7.94
C GLY A 149 -6.17 -15.28 8.98
N LYS A 150 -6.54 -15.04 10.25
CA LYS A 150 -6.16 -15.94 11.37
C LYS A 150 -6.71 -17.37 11.20
N VAL A 151 -7.88 -17.51 10.61
CA VAL A 151 -8.61 -18.78 10.47
C VAL A 151 -7.97 -19.70 9.43
N GLY A 152 -7.39 -19.14 8.36
CA GLY A 152 -6.80 -19.92 7.27
C GLY A 152 -5.31 -20.29 7.43
N TYR A 153 -4.69 -19.98 8.57
CA TYR A 153 -3.24 -20.18 8.78
C TYR A 153 -2.88 -21.08 9.98
N PHE A 154 -3.69 -21.11 11.05
CA PHE A 154 -3.42 -21.94 12.24
C PHE A 154 -4.38 -23.13 12.39
N ASN A 155 -5.38 -23.27 11.52
CA ASN A 155 -6.30 -24.41 11.48
C ASN A 155 -5.98 -25.36 10.29
N SER A 156 -4.83 -25.18 9.63
CA SER A 156 -4.36 -26.02 8.51
C SER A 156 -3.14 -26.83 8.92
#